data_AF-A0A6M3JKS9-F1
#
_entry.id   AF-A0A6M3JKS9-F1
#
_cell.length_a   1.000
_cell.length_b   1.000
_cell.length_c   1.000
_cell.angle_alpha   90.00
_cell.angle_beta   90.00
_cell.angle_gamma   90.00
#
_symmetry.space_group_name_H-M   'P 1'
#
loop_
_entity.id
_entity.type
_entity.pdbx_description
1 polymer ?
#
loop_
_entity_poly.entity_id
_entity_poly.type
_entity_poly.pdbx_seq_one_letter_code
_entity_poly.pdbx_strand_id
1 'polypeptide(L)' 'MTYSESIDALIPEAEKIANERVRQIGKKWNPRKGTDGKIYRFDYFSREFHNAMNELAKAKGLRNIPLDKLT' A
#
# COMPACT_ATOMS: atom_id res chain seq x y z
N MET A 1 -24.73 0.87 -1.33
CA MET A 1 -23.27 0.63 -1.34
C MET A 1 -22.66 1.38 -0.19
N THR A 2 -22.01 0.69 0.73
CA THR A 2 -21.35 1.26 1.90
C THR A 2 -19.96 1.80 1.52
N TYR A 3 -19.39 2.61 2.40
CA TYR A 3 -18.01 3.07 2.26
C TYR A 3 -17.02 1.90 2.17
N SER A 4 -17.19 0.87 3.02
CA SER A 4 -16.34 -0.32 3.02
C SER A 4 -16.42 -1.09 1.71
N GLU A 5 -17.62 -1.32 1.17
CA GLU A 5 -17.80 -1.97 -0.14
C GLU A 5 -17.11 -1.19 -1.28
N SER A 6 -17.13 0.15 -1.19
CA SER A 6 -16.49 1.02 -2.19
C SER A 6 -14.97 0.96 -2.12
N ILE A 7 -14.40 0.75 -0.92
CA ILE A 7 -12.97 0.55 -0.70
C ILE A 7 -12.55 -0.87 -1.10
N ASP A 8 -13.34 -1.88 -0.75
CA ASP A 8 -13.05 -3.28 -1.08
C ASP A 8 -13.04 -3.53 -2.60
N ALA A 9 -13.89 -2.80 -3.34
CA ALA A 9 -13.89 -2.82 -4.80
C ALA A 9 -12.56 -2.34 -5.43
N LEU A 10 -11.68 -1.67 -4.67
CA LEU A 10 -10.37 -1.21 -5.14
C LEU A 10 -9.29 -2.28 -5.01
N ILE A 11 -9.50 -3.29 -4.19
CA ILE A 11 -8.49 -4.31 -3.84
C ILE A 11 -7.91 -4.96 -5.10
N PRO A 12 -8.70 -5.46 -6.08
CA PRO A 12 -8.14 -6.15 -7.24
C PRO A 12 -7.23 -5.26 -8.09
N GLU A 13 -7.58 -3.97 -8.25
CA GLU A 13 -6.77 -3.02 -8.99
C GLU A 13 -5.49 -2.64 -8.22
N ALA A 14 -5.60 -2.44 -6.91
CA ALA A 14 -4.46 -2.19 -6.03
C ALA A 14 -3.46 -3.36 -6.01
N GLU A 15 -3.94 -4.60 -5.99
CA GLU A 15 -3.10 -5.81 -6.08
C GLU A 15 -2.30 -5.86 -7.39
N LYS A 16 -2.94 -5.53 -8.52
CA LYS A 16 -2.28 -5.49 -9.83
C LYS A 16 -1.15 -4.44 -9.84
N ILE A 17 -1.46 -3.22 -9.38
CA ILE A 17 -0.48 -2.12 -9.29
C ILE A 17 0.68 -2.50 -8.36
N ALA A 18 0.38 -3.07 -7.20
CA ALA A 18 1.38 -3.49 -6.23
C ALA A 18 2.32 -4.56 -6.81
N ASN A 19 1.77 -5.58 -7.47
CA ASN A 19 2.56 -6.63 -8.12
C ASN A 19 3.49 -6.07 -9.20
N GLU A 20 3.00 -5.14 -10.01
CA GLU A 20 3.83 -4.49 -11.04
C GLU A 20 4.97 -3.67 -10.43
N ARG A 21 4.68 -2.85 -9.41
CA ARG A 21 5.70 -2.06 -8.70
C ARG A 21 6.73 -2.93 -8.00
N VAL A 22 6.31 -4.01 -7.32
CA VAL A 22 7.24 -4.98 -6.72
C VAL A 22 8.09 -5.67 -7.77
N ARG A 23 7.52 -6.01 -8.94
CA ARG A 23 8.28 -6.58 -10.06
C ARG A 23 9.38 -5.63 -10.54
N GLN A 24 9.09 -4.33 -10.63
CA GLN A 24 10.07 -3.30 -11.02
C GLN A 24 11.17 -3.11 -9.95
N ILE A 25 10.83 -3.20 -8.66
CA ILE A 25 11.80 -3.16 -7.56
C ILE A 25 12.76 -4.36 -7.60
N GLY A 26 12.30 -5.50 -8.11
CA GLY A 26 13.09 -6.74 -8.20
C GLY A 26 13.37 -7.40 -6.85
N LYS A 27 12.75 -6.92 -5.77
CA LYS A 27 12.89 -7.48 -4.41
C LYS A 27 11.51 -7.63 -3.78
N LYS A 28 11.28 -8.78 -3.13
CA LYS A 28 10.03 -9.06 -2.40
C LYS A 28 10.04 -8.48 -0.99
N TRP A 29 11.20 -8.44 -0.33
CA TRP A 29 11.32 -7.91 1.02
C TRP A 29 12.71 -7.32 1.28
N ASN A 30 12.83 -6.53 2.35
CA ASN A 30 14.09 -6.00 2.87
C ASN A 30 14.12 -6.11 4.39
N PRO A 31 15.23 -6.54 5.02
CA PRO A 31 15.35 -6.42 6.46
C PRO A 31 15.48 -4.93 6.84
N ARG A 32 14.78 -4.50 7.89
CA ARG A 32 14.89 -3.16 8.46
C ARG A 32 15.16 -3.26 9.95
N LYS A 33 16.11 -2.47 10.43
CA LYS A 33 16.39 -2.37 11.85
C LYS A 33 15.39 -1.39 12.48
N GLY A 34 14.64 -1.86 13.47
CA GLY A 34 13.78 -1.01 14.29
C GLY A 34 14.58 -0.20 15.30
N THR A 35 13.92 0.78 15.91
CA THR A 35 14.49 1.64 16.96
C THR A 35 14.84 0.86 18.23
N ASP A 36 14.18 -0.27 18.46
CA ASP A 36 14.47 -1.22 19.54
C ASP A 36 15.64 -2.17 19.24
N GLY A 37 16.30 -2.00 18.07
CA GLY A 37 17.42 -2.81 17.63
C GLY A 37 17.05 -4.14 16.97
N LYS A 38 15.76 -4.51 16.95
CA LYS A 38 15.30 -5.75 16.29
C LYS A 38 15.26 -5.59 14.77
N ILE A 39 15.41 -6.70 14.05
CA ILE A 39 15.30 -6.72 12.58
C ILE A 39 13.90 -7.17 12.19
N TYR A 40 13.19 -6.32 11.47
CA TYR A 40 11.87 -6.58 10.92
C TYR A 40 11.95 -6.88 9.43
N ARG A 41 11.07 -7.77 8.96
CA ARG A 41 10.91 -8.02 7.53
C ARG A 41 9.97 -6.95 6.94
N PHE A 42 10.54 -6.06 6.16
CA PHE A 42 9.77 -5.10 5.37
C PHE A 42 9.31 -5.76 4.07
N ASP A 43 8.02 -6.00 3.92
CA ASP A 43 7.43 -6.55 2.71
C ASP A 43 7.08 -5.43 1.72
N TYR A 44 7.63 -5.51 0.51
CA TYR A 44 7.40 -4.48 -0.51
C TYR A 44 5.98 -4.54 -1.08
N PHE A 45 5.38 -5.72 -1.16
CA PHE A 45 4.01 -5.86 -1.65
C PHE A 45 3.03 -5.10 -0.78
N SER A 46 3.08 -5.30 0.53
CA SER A 46 2.23 -4.60 1.49
C SER A 46 2.36 -3.08 1.33
N ARG A 47 3.59 -2.52 1.27
CA ARG A 47 3.77 -1.08 1.04
C ARG A 47 3.11 -0.62 -0.25
N GLU A 48 3.41 -1.27 -1.37
CA GLU A 48 2.89 -0.82 -2.67
C GLU A 48 1.38 -0.98 -2.77
N PHE A 49 0.80 -2.01 -2.14
CA PHE A 49 -0.64 -2.19 -2.02
C PHE A 49 -1.30 -1.06 -1.24
N HIS A 50 -0.78 -0.70 -0.06
CA HIS A 50 -1.30 0.42 0.72
C HIS A 50 -1.19 1.76 -0.05
N ASN A 51 -0.11 1.97 -0.78
CA ASN A 51 0.05 3.15 -1.64
C ASN A 51 -0.99 3.16 -2.76
N ALA A 52 -1.17 2.05 -3.48
CA ALA A 52 -2.14 1.92 -4.57
C ALA A 52 -3.59 2.11 -4.06
N MET A 53 -3.94 1.52 -2.92
CA MET A 53 -5.24 1.74 -2.27
C MET A 53 -5.47 3.22 -1.95
N ASN A 54 -4.47 3.93 -1.43
CA ASN A 54 -4.59 5.36 -1.13
C ASN A 54 -4.75 6.20 -2.39
N GLU A 55 -3.99 5.91 -3.45
CA GLU A 55 -4.08 6.60 -4.74
C GLU A 55 -5.47 6.41 -5.37
N LEU A 56 -5.97 5.16 -5.44
CA LEU A 56 -7.29 4.83 -5.99
C LEU A 56 -8.43 5.43 -5.17
N ALA A 57 -8.34 5.35 -3.83
CA ALA A 57 -9.34 5.93 -2.95
C ALA A 57 -9.37 7.47 -3.06
N LYS A 58 -8.22 8.12 -3.20
CA LYS A 58 -8.14 9.57 -3.42
C LYS A 58 -8.73 9.96 -4.78
N ALA A 59 -8.41 9.22 -5.84
CA ALA A 59 -8.94 9.47 -7.18
C ALA A 59 -10.47 9.34 -7.26
N LYS A 60 -11.07 8.45 -6.46
CA LYS A 60 -12.52 8.27 -6.35
C LYS A 60 -13.19 9.18 -5.31
N GLY A 61 -12.44 10.07 -4.65
CA GLY A 61 -12.96 10.94 -3.58
C GLY A 61 -13.36 10.20 -2.30
N LEU A 62 -12.94 8.93 -2.16
CA LEU A 62 -13.21 8.10 -0.99
C LEU A 62 -12.25 8.39 0.18
N ARG A 63 -11.08 8.98 -0.08
CA ARG A 63 -10.10 9.30 0.97
C ARG A 63 -9.53 10.71 0.79
N ASN A 64 -9.70 11.55 1.82
CA ASN A 64 -9.19 12.93 1.88
C ASN A 64 -7.97 13.09 2.83
N ILE A 65 -7.33 12.00 3.24
CA ILE A 65 -6.13 12.07 4.08
C ILE A 65 -4.92 12.18 3.15
N PRO A 66 -4.17 13.30 3.19
CA PRO A 66 -3.02 13.47 2.33
C PRO A 66 -1.89 12.52 2.78
N LEU A 67 -1.12 12.01 1.80
CA LEU A 67 -0.20 10.88 1.95
C LEU A 67 0.92 11.15 2.97
N ASP A 68 1.26 12.43 3.16
CA ASP A 68 2.21 12.99 4.12
C ASP A 68 1.76 12.86 5.59
N LYS A 69 0.49 12.53 5.85
CA LYS A 69 -0.06 12.33 7.19
C LYS A 69 -0.22 10.87 7.60
N LEU A 70 0.29 9.94 6.78
CA LEU A 70 0.24 8.49 7.04
C LEU A 70 1.57 7.90 7.50
N THR A 71 2.55 8.74 7.83
CA THR A 71 3.88 8.35 8.35
C THR A 71 4.02 8.62 9.84
#